data_AF-A0A392R247-F1
#
_entry.id   AF-A0A392R247-F1
#
_cell.length_a   1.000
_cell.length_b   1.000
_cell.length_c   1.000
_cell.angle_alpha   90.00
_cell.angle_beta   90.00
_cell.angle_gamma   90.00
#
_symmetry.space_group_name_H-M   'P 1'
#
loop_
_entity.id
_entity.type
_entity.pdbx_description
1 polymer ?
#
loop_
_entity_poly.entity_id
_entity_poly.type
_entity_poly.pdbx_seq_one_letter_code
_entity_poly.pdbx_strand_id
1 'polypeptide(L)'
;MLKDKGCLNVVGSCNGLICLVGDSGDYFTGEYRGYWFCVWNPATRTISEKFGYFSDFEIWPPDQHFKYPPNYNFKFGCDNSTGTYKVVASCYDLNQESSI
;
A
#
# COMPACT_ATOMS: atom_id res chain seq x y z
N MET A 1 -3.94 20.38 -8.08
CA MET A 1 -5.05 19.54 -8.59
C MET A 1 -4.50 18.13 -8.77
N LEU A 2 -5.20 17.10 -8.29
CA LEU A 2 -4.73 15.71 -8.07
C LEU A 2 -4.27 14.93 -9.33
N LYS A 3 -3.91 15.60 -10.43
CA LYS A 3 -3.80 15.02 -11.77
C LYS A 3 -2.41 14.54 -12.19
N ASP A 4 -1.35 14.77 -11.40
CA ASP A 4 0.03 14.57 -11.86
C ASP A 4 0.88 13.58 -11.04
N LYS A 5 0.27 12.72 -10.22
CA LYS A 5 1.03 11.80 -9.33
C LYS A 5 0.46 10.38 -9.32
N GLY A 6 0.45 9.69 -10.47
CA GLY A 6 0.07 8.26 -10.55
C GLY A 6 -1.37 7.96 -10.10
N CYS A 7 -1.81 6.71 -10.26
CA CYS A 7 -3.11 6.28 -9.76
C CYS A 7 -3.05 6.19 -8.22
N LEU A 8 -3.59 7.21 -7.54
CA LEU A 8 -3.70 7.26 -6.09
C LEU A 8 -5.00 6.63 -5.61
N ASN A 9 -4.91 5.65 -4.73
CA ASN A 9 -6.06 5.03 -4.05
C ASN A 9 -6.10 5.46 -2.58
N VAL A 10 -7.30 5.54 -2.01
CA VAL A 10 -7.47 5.83 -0.57
C VAL A 10 -7.23 4.56 0.24
N VAL A 11 -6.30 4.64 1.19
CA VAL A 11 -6.00 3.56 2.15
C VAL A 11 -6.96 3.63 3.34
N GLY A 12 -7.23 4.85 3.82
CA GLY A 12 -8.05 5.10 4.99
C GLY A 12 -7.85 6.51 5.52
N SER A 13 -8.52 6.82 6.64
CA SER A 13 -8.42 8.11 7.30
C SER A 13 -8.18 7.98 8.80
N CYS A 14 -7.50 8.95 9.39
CA CYS A 14 -7.23 9.03 10.82
C CYS A 14 -7.03 10.50 11.20
N ASN A 15 -7.63 10.97 12.31
CA ASN A 15 -7.50 12.34 12.81
C ASN A 15 -7.75 13.45 11.75
N GLY A 16 -8.72 13.23 10.86
CA GLY A 16 -9.04 14.18 9.77
C GLY A 16 -8.06 14.17 8.60
N LEU A 17 -7.03 13.32 8.64
CA LEU A 17 -6.09 13.10 7.54
C LEU A 17 -6.49 11.88 6.72
N ILE A 18 -6.20 11.91 5.42
CA ILE A 18 -6.47 10.81 4.48
C ILE A 18 -5.14 10.25 3.99
N CYS A 19 -4.91 8.95 4.16
CA CYS A 19 -3.77 8.28 3.59
C CYS A 19 -4.07 7.79 2.17
N LEU A 20 -3.16 8.11 1.26
CA LEU A 20 -3.20 7.71 -0.13
C LEU A 20 -2.04 6.75 -0.42
N VAL A 21 -2.31 5.73 -1.23
CA VAL A 21 -1.31 4.80 -1.76
C VAL A 21 -1.19 5.01 -3.26
N GLY A 22 0.04 5.07 -3.74
CA GLY A 22 0.36 4.91 -5.14
C GLY A 22 1.24 3.69 -5.35
N ASP A 23 1.25 3.21 -6.58
CA ASP A 23 2.00 2.03 -6.99
C ASP A 23 3.00 2.44 -8.07
N SER A 24 4.19 1.85 -8.02
CA SER A 24 5.23 1.91 -9.03
C SER A 24 5.58 0.47 -9.37
N GLY A 25 4.77 -0.13 -10.25
CA GLY A 25 5.01 -1.45 -10.81
C GLY A 25 4.93 -1.39 -12.32
N ASP A 26 5.80 -2.15 -12.99
CA ASP A 26 5.61 -2.50 -14.39
C ASP A 26 4.63 -3.67 -14.44
N TYR A 27 3.38 -3.37 -14.81
CA TYR A 27 2.33 -4.38 -14.94
C TYR A 27 2.67 -5.48 -15.95
N PHE A 28 3.67 -5.25 -16.82
CA PHE A 28 4.02 -6.16 -17.90
C PHE A 28 5.09 -7.20 -17.52
N THR A 29 6.01 -6.89 -16.61
CA THR A 29 7.09 -7.82 -16.24
C THR A 29 6.75 -8.61 -14.98
N GLY A 30 5.87 -8.11 -14.12
CA GLY A 30 5.44 -8.82 -12.90
C GLY A 30 6.54 -9.01 -11.85
N GLU A 31 7.74 -8.48 -12.08
CA GLU A 31 8.91 -8.75 -11.24
C GLU A 31 9.03 -7.83 -10.02
N TYR A 32 8.32 -6.69 -10.02
CA TYR A 32 8.45 -5.70 -8.95
C TYR A 32 7.22 -4.83 -8.78
N ARG A 33 6.60 -4.90 -7.59
CA ARG A 33 5.49 -4.03 -7.21
C ARG A 33 5.87 -3.22 -5.97
N GLY A 34 6.13 -1.94 -6.18
CA GLY A 34 6.48 -1.00 -5.12
C GLY A 34 5.33 -0.07 -4.78
N TYR A 35 4.93 -0.02 -3.51
CA TYR A 35 3.91 0.88 -3.00
C TYR A 35 4.56 2.06 -2.28
N TRP A 36 4.01 3.25 -2.48
CA TRP A 36 4.40 4.45 -1.76
C TRP A 36 3.20 5.16 -1.17
N PHE A 37 3.40 5.85 -0.06
CA PHE A 37 2.30 6.48 0.70
C PHE A 37 2.50 7.98 0.86
N CYS A 38 1.40 8.73 0.77
CA CYS A 38 1.36 10.13 1.18
C CYS A 38 0.10 10.41 2.01
N VAL A 39 0.11 11.52 2.74
CA VAL A 39 -1.01 11.97 3.56
C VAL A 39 -1.59 13.23 2.94
N TRP A 40 -2.89 13.24 2.71
CA TRP A 40 -3.64 14.42 2.31
C TRP A 40 -4.40 14.98 3.52
N ASN A 41 -4.24 16.28 3.75
CA ASN A 41 -5.08 17.05 4.67
C ASN A 41 -6.13 17.82 3.84
N PRO A 42 -7.42 17.42 3.87
CA PRO A 42 -8.47 18.09 3.14
C PRO A 42 -8.73 19.53 3.62
N ALA A 43 -8.52 19.81 4.91
CA ALA A 43 -8.76 21.12 5.50
C ALA A 43 -7.76 22.17 4.99
N THR A 44 -6.49 21.79 4.87
CA THR A 44 -5.43 22.66 4.32
C THR A 44 -5.23 22.49 2.81
N ARG A 45 -5.85 21.47 2.22
CA ARG A 45 -5.66 21.04 0.82
C ARG A 45 -4.20 20.71 0.48
N THR A 46 -3.40 20.34 1.47
CA THR A 46 -1.99 19.99 1.29
C THR A 46 -1.78 18.49 1.29
N ILE A 47 -0.90 18.02 0.41
CA ILE A 47 -0.45 16.62 0.36
C ILE A 47 1.00 16.61 0.86
N SER A 48 1.32 15.69 1.76
CA SER A 48 2.68 15.51 2.27
C SER A 48 3.63 15.00 1.18
N GLU A 49 4.92 15.01 1.50
CA GLU A 49 5.88 14.18 0.80
C GLU A 49 5.57 12.69 1.00
N LYS A 50 6.20 11.83 0.19
CA LYS A 50 6.09 10.38 0.36
C LYS A 50 6.76 10.00 1.68
N PHE A 51 6.06 9.26 2.56
CA PHE A 51 6.55 8.97 3.91
C PHE A 51 6.73 7.47 4.20
N GLY A 52 6.55 6.61 3.20
CA GLY A 52 6.76 5.18 3.34
C GLY A 52 6.90 4.51 1.98
N TYR A 53 7.67 3.42 1.96
CA TYR A 53 7.86 2.57 0.80
C TYR A 53 7.71 1.12 1.23
N PHE A 54 6.91 0.36 0.49
CA PHE A 54 6.71 -1.06 0.71
C PHE A 54 6.88 -1.77 -0.62
N SER A 55 7.91 -2.61 -0.73
CA SER A 55 8.15 -3.44 -1.90
C SER A 55 8.00 -4.89 -1.52
N ASP A 56 7.26 -5.64 -2.33
CA ASP A 56 7.27 -7.09 -2.25
C ASP A 56 8.20 -7.64 -3.33
N PHE A 57 9.20 -8.41 -2.91
CA PHE A 57 10.05 -9.18 -3.82
C PHE A 57 9.47 -10.58 -3.85
N GLU A 58 8.58 -10.85 -4.80
CA GLU A 58 8.23 -12.23 -5.07
C GLU A 58 9.42 -12.88 -5.79
N ILE A 59 10.32 -13.48 -5.02
CA ILE A 59 11.17 -14.57 -5.52
C ILE A 59 10.22 -15.75 -5.71
N TRP A 60 9.45 -15.75 -6.79
CA TRP A 60 8.68 -16.93 -7.18
C TRP A 60 9.68 -18.04 -7.50
N PRO A 61 9.57 -19.23 -6.90
CA PRO A 61 10.22 -20.39 -7.47
C PRO A 61 9.61 -20.61 -8.87
N PRO A 62 10.44 -20.94 -9.88
CA PRO A 62 10.05 -20.91 -11.31
C PRO A 62 8.91 -21.87 -11.68
N ASP A 63 8.50 -22.74 -10.74
CA ASP A 63 7.47 -23.75 -10.86
C ASP A 63 6.10 -23.34 -10.26
N GLN A 64 6.03 -22.25 -9.48
CA GLN A 64 4.77 -21.76 -8.92
C GLN A 64 4.20 -20.63 -9.78
N HIS A 65 3.39 -21.02 -10.76
CA HIS A 65 2.52 -20.12 -11.52
C HIS A 65 1.36 -19.61 -10.65
N PHE A 66 1.64 -18.84 -9.60
CA PHE A 66 0.59 -18.05 -8.97
C PHE A 66 0.23 -16.90 -9.90
N LYS A 67 -1.06 -16.88 -10.24
CA LYS A 67 -1.58 -16.15 -11.39
C LYS A 67 -1.72 -14.64 -11.12
N TYR A 68 -1.48 -14.16 -9.89
CA TYR A 68 -1.62 -12.76 -9.51
C TYR A 68 -0.72 -12.43 -8.31
N PRO A 69 -0.07 -11.25 -8.28
CA PRO A 69 0.67 -10.79 -7.11
C PRO A 69 -0.28 -10.65 -5.91
N PRO A 70 0.21 -10.78 -4.66
CA PRO A 70 -0.59 -10.73 -3.46
C PRO A 70 -1.38 -9.43 -3.40
N ASN A 71 -2.69 -9.57 -3.20
CA ASN A 71 -3.56 -8.44 -2.98
C ASN A 71 -3.35 -7.92 -1.55
N TYR A 72 -2.50 -6.91 -1.40
CA TYR A 72 -2.28 -6.24 -0.13
C TYR A 72 -3.47 -5.34 0.24
N ASN A 73 -3.98 -5.53 1.45
CA ASN A 73 -4.89 -4.62 2.11
C ASN A 73 -4.11 -3.74 3.07
N PHE A 74 -4.09 -2.44 2.78
CA PHE A 74 -3.44 -1.43 3.60
C PHE A 74 -4.44 -0.79 4.58
N LYS A 75 -3.99 -0.53 5.81
CA LYS A 75 -4.73 0.23 6.82
C LYS A 75 -3.88 1.36 7.36
N PHE A 76 -4.50 2.51 7.58
CA PHE A 76 -3.85 3.71 8.09
C PHE A 76 -4.35 4.05 9.49
N GLY A 77 -3.43 4.42 10.38
CA GLY A 77 -3.77 4.77 11.75
C GLY A 77 -2.69 5.60 12.43
N CYS A 78 -2.97 5.98 13.68
CA CYS A 78 -2.05 6.71 14.55
C CYS A 78 -1.69 5.83 15.75
N ASP A 79 -0.39 5.69 16.02
CA ASP A 79 0.09 5.17 17.29
C ASP A 79 0.11 6.31 18.30
N ASN A 80 -0.87 6.33 19.20
CA ASN A 80 -1.03 7.40 20.19
C ASN A 80 0.10 7.42 21.22
N SER A 81 0.83 6.31 21.42
CA SER A 81 1.94 6.26 22.37
C SER A 81 3.17 7.02 21.87
N THR A 82 3.37 7.05 20.55
CA THR A 82 4.50 7.73 19.88
C THR A 82 4.08 8.99 19.14
N GLY A 83 2.78 9.22 18.93
CA GLY A 83 2.26 10.31 18.11
C GLY A 83 2.57 10.15 16.62
N THR A 84 2.86 8.94 16.16
CA THR A 84 3.28 8.67 14.77
C THR A 84 2.17 8.01 13.97
N TYR A 85 1.94 8.49 12.75
CA TYR A 85 1.09 7.80 11.79
C TYR A 85 1.79 6.56 11.22
N LYS A 86 1.04 5.48 11.03
CA LYS A 86 1.52 4.20 10.53
C LYS A 86 0.59 3.64 9.46
N VAL A 87 1.18 2.85 8.55
CA VAL A 87 0.45 2.04 7.59
C VAL A 87 0.76 0.57 7.88
N VAL A 88 -0.27 -0.26 7.94
CA VAL A 88 -0.15 -1.72 8.10
C VAL A 88 -0.55 -2.37 6.79
N ALA A 89 0.30 -3.27 6.29
CA ALA A 89 0.00 -4.12 5.15
C ALA A 89 -0.43 -5.51 5.64
N SER A 90 -1.46 -6.07 5.02
CA SER A 90 -1.89 -7.46 5.24
C SER A 90 -2.13 -8.11 3.89
N CYS A 91 -1.59 -9.30 3.67
CA CYS A 91 -1.92 -10.17 2.55
C CYS A 91 -2.53 -11.46 3.10
N TYR A 92 -3.51 -12.02 2.40
CA TYR A 92 -4.01 -13.35 2.71
C TYR A 92 -3.24 -14.35 1.86
N ASP A 93 -2.64 -15.34 2.52
CA ASP A 93 -2.10 -16.49 1.81
C ASP A 93 -3.28 -17.37 1.39
N LEU A 94 -3.55 -17.42 0.09
CA LEU A 94 -4.61 -18.26 -0.47
C LEU A 94 -4.33 -19.77 -0.26
N ASN A 95 -3.13 -20.15 0.21
CA ASN A 95 -2.75 -21.53 0.50
C ASN A 95 -3.10 -22.00 1.93
N GLN A 96 -3.65 -21.14 2.79
CA GLN A 96 -4.12 -21.56 4.13
C GLN A 96 -5.58 -22.07 4.15
N GLU A 97 -6.15 -22.47 3.01
CA GLU A 97 -7.34 -23.33 2.98
C GLU A 97 -6.92 -24.80 2.86
N SER A 98 -6.70 -25.48 3.99
CA SER A 98 -6.94 -26.93 4.20
C SER A 98 -6.29 -27.44 5.49
N SER A 99 -6.77 -27.01 6.65
CA SER A 99 -6.48 -27.69 7.93
C SER A 99 -7.56 -27.37 8.97
N ILE A 100 -8.81 -27.76 8.70
CA ILE A 100 -9.83 -28.01 9.73
C ILE A 100 -10.56 -29.29 9.34
#